data_AF-A0A430BIN6-F1
#
_entry.id   AF-A0A430BIN6-F1
#
_cell.length_a   1.000
_cell.length_b   1.000
_cell.length_c   1.000
_cell.angle_alpha   90.00
_cell.angle_beta   90.00
_cell.angle_gamma   90.00
#
_symmetry.space_group_name_H-M   'P 1'
#
loop_
_entity.id
_entity.type
_entity.pdbx_description
1 polymer ?
#
loop_
_entity_poly.entity_id
_entity_poly.type
_entity_poly.pdbx_seq_one_letter_code
_entity_poly.pdbx_strand_id
1 'polypeptide(L)'
;MATAYRSQPADPVESTEVALPARLLAEARALEIDVTAACTAGLRDSVKAESTRRWQDENREAIAGWNQWIEENGLPLARYRMF
;
A
#
# COMPACT_ATOMS: atom_id res chain seq x y z
N MET A 1 -19.61 -17.06 -12.85
CA MET A 1 -19.63 -15.61 -12.54
C MET A 1 -18.20 -15.14 -12.37
N ALA A 2 -17.57 -14.62 -13.43
CA ALA A 2 -16.19 -14.13 -13.40
C ALA A 2 -16.19 -12.66 -12.97
N THR A 3 -15.58 -12.37 -11.81
CA THR A 3 -15.35 -11.02 -11.31
C THR A 3 -14.40 -10.30 -12.27
N ALA A 4 -14.93 -9.35 -13.04
CA ALA A 4 -14.11 -8.48 -13.89
C ALA A 4 -13.17 -7.66 -12.99
N TYR A 5 -11.86 -7.89 -13.13
CA TYR A 5 -10.83 -7.00 -12.60
C TYR A 5 -10.98 -5.66 -13.33
N ARG A 6 -11.69 -4.73 -12.69
CA ARG A 6 -11.82 -3.34 -13.16
C ARG A 6 -10.42 -2.74 -13.14
N SER A 7 -9.78 -2.65 -14.31
CA SER A 7 -8.61 -1.79 -14.48
C SER A 7 -9.03 -0.40 -14.03
N GLN A 8 -8.44 0.10 -12.95
CA GLN A 8 -8.64 1.49 -12.53
C GLN A 8 -8.12 2.39 -13.66
N PRO A 9 -8.90 3.39 -14.11
CA PRO A 9 -8.35 4.42 -14.98
C PRO A 9 -7.20 5.11 -14.24
N ALA A 10 -6.15 5.51 -14.96
CA ALA A 10 -5.04 6.25 -14.36
C ALA A 10 -5.61 7.51 -13.67
N ASP A 11 -5.30 7.67 -12.38
CA ASP A 11 -5.73 8.83 -11.62
C ASP A 11 -5.23 10.12 -12.31
N PRO A 12 -6.03 11.20 -12.34
CA PRO A 12 -5.61 12.48 -12.88
C PRO A 12 -4.30 12.93 -12.21
N VAL A 13 -3.28 13.21 -13.02
CA VAL A 13 -1.98 13.67 -12.50
C VAL A 13 -2.06 15.17 -12.26
N GLU A 14 -2.03 15.57 -11.00
CA GLU A 14 -1.83 16.97 -10.61
C GLU A 14 -0.35 17.26 -10.41
N SER A 15 0.14 18.35 -11.00
CA SER A 15 1.53 18.80 -10.82
C SER A 15 1.62 19.66 -9.56
N THR A 16 2.51 19.31 -8.64
CA THR A 16 2.81 20.10 -7.44
C THR A 16 4.30 20.44 -7.42
N GLU A 17 4.64 21.72 -7.24
CA GLU A 17 6.03 22.15 -7.08
C GLU A 17 6.50 21.87 -5.65
N VAL A 18 7.60 21.15 -5.51
CA VAL A 18 8.20 20.79 -4.23
C VAL A 18 9.65 21.26 -4.18
N ALA A 19 10.02 21.91 -3.07
CA ALA A 19 11.38 22.38 -2.84
C ALA A 19 12.24 21.24 -2.24
N LEU A 20 13.31 20.88 -2.93
CA LEU A 20 14.27 19.86 -2.50
C LEU A 20 15.68 20.47 -2.32
N PRO A 21 16.53 19.89 -1.45
CA PRO A 21 17.90 20.36 -1.29
C PRO A 21 18.68 20.30 -2.62
N ALA A 22 19.33 21.41 -2.99
CA ALA A 22 20.05 21.51 -4.25
C ALA A 22 21.15 20.45 -4.41
N ARG A 23 21.82 20.06 -3.31
CA ARG A 23 22.81 18.98 -3.31
C ARG A 23 22.24 17.64 -3.78
N LEU A 24 21.02 17.31 -3.35
CA LEU A 24 20.36 16.05 -3.64
C LEU A 24 19.87 16.03 -5.09
N LEU A 25 19.42 17.18 -5.62
CA LEU A 25 19.10 17.32 -7.04
C LEU A 25 20.35 17.20 -7.92
N ALA A 26 21.49 17.75 -7.49
CA ALA A 26 22.75 17.63 -8.22
C ALA A 26 23.24 16.17 -8.26
N GLU A 27 23.18 15.46 -7.13
CA GLU A 27 23.50 14.03 -7.05
C GLU A 27 22.55 13.19 -7.90
N ALA A 28 21.24 13.43 -7.82
CA ALA A 28 20.26 12.71 -8.62
C ALA A 28 20.49 12.90 -10.13
N ARG A 29 20.81 14.13 -10.56
CA ARG A 29 21.17 14.41 -11.96
C ARG A 29 22.45 13.72 -12.39
N ALA A 30 23.47 13.69 -11.52
CA ALA A 30 24.73 12.99 -11.81
C ALA A 30 24.55 11.47 -11.92
N LEU A 31 23.56 10.92 -11.23
CA LEU A 31 23.20 9.49 -11.25
C LEU A 31 22.10 9.15 -12.26
N GLU A 32 21.66 10.11 -13.08
CA GLU A 32 20.58 9.95 -14.07
C GLU A 32 19.25 9.45 -13.45
N ILE A 33 18.99 9.81 -12.19
CA ILE A 33 17.78 9.43 -11.48
C ILE A 33 16.62 10.35 -11.88
N ASP A 34 15.50 9.75 -12.27
CA ASP A 34 14.24 10.46 -12.45
C ASP A 34 13.66 10.86 -11.08
N VAL A 35 13.90 12.12 -10.72
CA VAL A 35 13.47 12.70 -9.44
C VAL A 35 11.95 12.66 -9.29
N THR A 36 11.19 12.89 -10.37
CA THR A 36 9.73 12.87 -10.33
C THR A 36 9.24 11.47 -10.00
N ALA A 37 9.75 10.45 -10.71
CA ALA A 37 9.38 9.07 -10.46
C ALA A 37 9.77 8.63 -9.03
N ALA A 38 10.96 9.00 -8.56
CA ALA A 38 11.42 8.69 -7.21
C ALA A 38 10.54 9.35 -6.13
N CYS A 39 10.17 10.62 -6.30
CA CYS A 39 9.27 11.32 -5.41
C CYS A 39 7.87 10.68 -5.38
N THR A 40 7.32 10.32 -6.55
CA THR A 40 6.02 9.64 -6.63
C THR A 40 6.06 8.29 -5.93
N ALA A 41 7.12 7.51 -6.12
CA ALA A 41 7.29 6.22 -5.45
C ALA A 41 7.36 6.39 -3.92
N GLY A 42 8.22 7.29 -3.43
CA GLY A 42 8.36 7.54 -1.99
C GLY A 42 7.07 8.05 -1.34
N LEU A 43 6.32 8.91 -2.03
CA LEU A 43 5.03 9.40 -1.54
C LEU A 43 3.99 8.28 -1.50
N ARG A 44 3.90 7.46 -2.56
CA ARG A 44 2.99 6.31 -2.61
C ARG A 44 3.25 5.34 -1.45
N ASP A 45 4.52 5.02 -1.18
CA ASP A 45 4.89 4.09 -0.13
C ASP A 45 4.57 4.66 1.26
N SER A 46 4.83 5.96 1.47
CA SER A 46 4.50 6.66 2.72
C SER A 46 2.99 6.69 2.97
N VAL A 47 2.19 7.01 1.96
CA VAL A 47 0.72 6.98 2.03
C VAL A 47 0.23 5.58 2.33
N LYS A 48 0.73 4.57 1.61
CA LYS A 48 0.36 3.18 1.82
C LYS A 48 0.67 2.71 3.24
N ALA A 49 1.84 3.06 3.78
CA ALA A 49 2.23 2.70 5.14
C ALA A 49 1.29 3.32 6.19
N GLU A 50 0.99 4.61 6.06
CA GLU A 50 0.08 5.31 6.97
C GLU A 50 -1.36 4.81 6.85
N SER A 51 -1.88 4.60 5.64
CA SER A 51 -3.19 4.00 5.42
C SER A 51 -3.27 2.60 6.03
N THR A 52 -2.23 1.78 5.85
CA THR A 52 -2.16 0.44 6.43
C THR A 52 -2.18 0.49 7.95
N ARG A 53 -1.38 1.37 8.55
CA ARG A 53 -1.34 1.56 10.00
C ARG A 53 -2.70 1.95 10.56
N ARG A 54 -3.34 2.96 9.96
CA ARG A 54 -4.68 3.41 10.39
C ARG A 54 -5.72 2.31 10.25
N TRP A 55 -5.70 1.60 9.12
CA TRP A 55 -6.60 0.47 8.91
C TRP A 55 -6.40 -0.63 9.96
N GLN A 56 -5.15 -0.97 10.30
CA GLN A 56 -4.86 -1.95 11.36
C GLN A 56 -5.38 -1.49 12.73
N ASP A 57 -5.24 -0.20 13.06
CA ASP A 57 -5.75 0.35 14.30
C ASP A 57 -7.28 0.29 14.35
N GLU A 58 -7.95 0.69 13.27
CA GLU A 58 -9.41 0.65 13.13
C GLU A 58 -9.97 -0.78 13.15
N ASN A 59 -9.26 -1.74 12.55
CA ASN A 59 -9.71 -3.13 12.40
C ASN A 59 -9.17 -4.03 13.51
N ARG A 60 -8.46 -3.49 14.50
CA ARG A 60 -7.81 -4.26 15.57
C ARG A 60 -8.79 -5.18 16.31
N GLU A 61 -9.94 -4.65 16.69
CA GLU A 61 -10.97 -5.41 17.40
C GLU A 61 -11.62 -6.47 16.51
N ALA A 62 -11.89 -6.13 15.24
CA ALA A 62 -12.43 -7.08 14.28
C ALA A 62 -11.45 -8.25 14.05
N ILE A 63 -10.17 -7.95 13.84
CA ILE A 63 -9.11 -8.95 13.68
C ILE A 63 -9.00 -9.81 14.93
N ALA A 64 -9.02 -9.22 16.13
CA ALA A 64 -8.99 -9.97 17.38
C ALA A 64 -10.20 -10.91 17.53
N GLY A 65 -11.41 -10.44 17.21
CA GLY A 65 -12.63 -11.25 17.23
C GLY A 65 -12.58 -12.41 16.23
N TRP A 66 -12.07 -12.16 15.02
CA TRP A 66 -11.86 -13.22 14.02
C TRP A 66 -10.81 -14.24 14.48
N ASN A 67 -9.70 -13.79 15.08
CA ASN A 67 -8.67 -14.68 15.61
C ASN A 67 -9.22 -15.57 16.74
N GLN A 68 -9.97 -14.98 17.69
CA GLN A 68 -10.61 -15.73 18.76
C GLN A 68 -11.60 -16.77 18.20
N TRP A 69 -12.42 -16.38 17.22
CA TRP A 69 -13.34 -17.31 16.58
C TRP A 69 -12.61 -18.48 15.91
N ILE A 70 -11.47 -18.23 15.25
CA ILE A 70 -10.64 -19.28 14.65
C ILE A 70 -10.02 -20.19 15.72
N GLU A 71 -9.58 -19.66 16.86
CA GLU A 71 -9.08 -20.47 17.97
C GLU A 71 -10.16 -21.39 18.55
N GLU A 72 -11.39 -20.89 18.70
CA GLU A 72 -12.50 -21.65 19.25
C GLU A 72 -13.09 -22.67 18.25
N ASN A 73 -13.17 -22.32 16.96
CA ASN A 73 -13.90 -23.10 15.95
C ASN A 73 -12.98 -23.82 14.96
N GLY A 74 -11.67 -23.56 15.04
CA GLY A 74 -10.69 -23.99 14.06
C GLY A 74 -10.75 -23.19 12.75
N LEU A 75 -9.83 -23.51 11.83
CA LEU A 75 -9.79 -22.85 10.53
C LEU A 75 -11.02 -23.23 9.70
N PRO A 76 -11.86 -22.24 9.30
CA PRO A 76 -13.00 -22.52 8.45
C PRO A 76 -12.50 -23.10 7.13
N LEU A 77 -13.20 -24.13 6.64
CA LEU A 77 -12.87 -24.84 5.40
C LEU A 77 -11.54 -25.61 5.41
N ALA A 78 -10.87 -25.79 6.56
CA ALA A 78 -9.67 -26.64 6.67
C ALA A 78 -9.89 -28.06 6.08
N ARG A 79 -11.12 -28.58 6.19
CA ARG A 79 -11.55 -29.88 5.64
C ARG A 79 -11.48 -29.99 4.10
N TYR A 80 -11.34 -28.89 3.38
CA TYR A 80 -11.23 -28.86 1.91
C TYR A 80 -9.83 -28.50 1.42
N ARG A 81 -8.86 -28.34 2.33
CA ARG A 81 -7.47 -28.06 1.96
C ARG A 81 -6.85 -29.30 1.32
N MET A 82 -6.79 -29.34 0.00
CA MET A 82 -5.96 -30.29 -0.74
C MET A 82 -4.51 -29.79 -0.65
N PHE A 83 -3.65 -30.57 -0.03
CA PHE A 83 -2.21 -30.31 0.13
C PHE A 83 -1.50 -30.29 -1.23
#